data_AF-A0A9E4N3P9-F1
#
_entry.id   AF-A0A9E4N3P9-F1
#
_cell.length_a   1.000
_cell.length_b   1.000
_cell.length_c   1.000
_cell.angle_alpha   90.00
_cell.angle_beta   90.00
_cell.angle_gamma   90.00
#
_symmetry.space_group_name_H-M   'P 1'
#
loop_
_entity.id
_entity.type
_entity.pdbx_description
1 polymer ?
#
loop_
_entity_poly.entity_id
_entity_poly.type
_entity_poly.pdbx_seq_one_letter_code
_entity_poly.pdbx_strand_id
1 'polypeptide(L)'
;MKWFTALLFSLMALSAKADVAVLVHGYLGSAASWERSGVTSLLHQGGWQAAGIGTARGLLPLSGSEAENKFYTVELPSIAPIATQARILSGMLNGILQKHPGESLVLVGHSAGGVVARMALVMGEVPQAKALVTIASPHLGTGRAVQALDETDDVFPISMVKSFFVGDIYDVVRDSWGVLLDLTPEHPGSLLFWLNRQPHPEVEYVSVIRPGPVGMGDEVVPAYSQDMNNIPVLKGRVQSRHTTLSHSLHPVDGEVLADILSSL
;
A
#
# COMPACT_ATOMS: atom_id res chain seq x y z
N MET A 1 33.27 27.91 -41.71
CA MET A 1 33.22 26.57 -41.08
C MET A 1 33.16 26.71 -39.54
N LYS A 2 32.14 27.40 -38.99
CA LYS A 2 31.96 27.63 -37.54
C LYS A 2 30.47 27.84 -37.15
N TRP A 3 29.56 27.20 -37.86
CA TRP A 3 28.11 27.36 -37.65
C TRP A 3 27.37 26.01 -37.56
N PHE A 4 28.11 24.90 -37.43
CA PHE A 4 27.52 23.54 -37.40
C PHE A 4 27.51 22.88 -36.01
N THR A 5 28.04 23.54 -34.98
CA THR A 5 28.19 22.95 -33.64
C THR A 5 27.11 23.34 -32.64
N ALA A 6 26.16 24.21 -32.99
CA ALA A 6 25.10 24.66 -32.06
C ALA A 6 23.79 23.86 -32.14
N LEU A 7 23.64 22.92 -33.10
CA LEU A 7 22.38 22.21 -33.33
C LEU A 7 22.33 20.78 -32.76
N LEU A 8 23.29 20.39 -31.91
CA LEU A 8 23.39 19.04 -31.35
C LEU A 8 23.16 18.94 -29.83
N PHE A 9 22.76 20.04 -29.19
CA PHE A 9 22.48 20.07 -27.75
C PHE A 9 20.97 20.02 -27.40
N SER A 10 20.07 19.82 -28.36
CA SER A 10 18.62 19.97 -28.14
C SER A 10 17.80 18.67 -28.13
N LEU A 11 18.39 17.48 -28.09
CA LEU A 11 17.63 16.22 -28.21
C LEU A 11 17.89 15.15 -27.14
N MET A 12 18.61 15.50 -26.07
CA MET A 12 18.55 14.73 -24.83
C MET A 12 17.75 15.50 -23.78
N ALA A 13 16.51 15.86 -24.13
CA ALA A 13 15.49 15.89 -23.10
C ALA A 13 15.38 14.43 -22.64
N LEU A 14 16.09 14.09 -21.57
CA LEU A 14 15.74 12.94 -20.75
C LEU A 14 14.26 13.13 -20.44
N SER A 15 13.40 12.42 -21.17
CA SER A 15 11.99 12.37 -20.84
C SER A 15 11.98 11.81 -19.43
N ALA A 16 11.78 12.67 -18.42
CA ALA A 16 11.49 12.21 -17.08
C ALA A 16 10.32 11.24 -17.25
N LYS A 17 10.57 9.97 -16.96
CA LYS A 17 9.53 8.97 -17.14
C LYS A 17 8.45 9.27 -16.12
N ALA A 18 7.24 9.45 -16.62
CA ALA A 18 6.03 9.54 -15.81
C ALA A 18 5.98 8.35 -14.84
N ASP A 19 5.67 8.64 -13.58
CA ASP A 19 5.47 7.64 -12.54
C ASP A 19 3.96 7.46 -12.29
N VAL A 20 3.56 6.20 -12.14
CA VAL A 20 2.19 5.80 -11.79
C VAL A 20 2.17 5.24 -10.38
N ALA A 21 1.52 5.94 -9.46
CA ALA A 21 1.29 5.44 -8.11
C ALA A 21 -0.02 4.61 -8.04
N VAL A 22 -0.02 3.50 -7.33
CA VAL A 22 -1.22 2.69 -7.06
C VAL A 22 -1.45 2.59 -5.56
N LEU A 23 -2.56 3.16 -5.11
CA LEU A 23 -2.93 3.32 -3.71
C LEU A 23 -3.85 2.16 -3.27
N VAL A 24 -3.32 1.28 -2.41
CA VAL A 24 -3.92 0.03 -1.95
C VAL A 24 -4.43 0.20 -0.52
N HIS A 25 -5.74 0.16 -0.32
CA HIS A 25 -6.35 0.32 1.00
C HIS A 25 -6.19 -0.93 1.89
N GLY A 26 -6.35 -0.73 3.20
CA GLY A 26 -6.34 -1.81 4.20
C GLY A 26 -7.67 -2.54 4.39
N TYR A 27 -7.69 -3.37 5.42
CA TYR A 27 -8.86 -4.11 5.93
C TYR A 27 -10.03 -3.16 6.21
N LEU A 28 -11.25 -3.54 5.81
CA LEU A 28 -12.47 -2.71 5.83
C LEU A 28 -12.37 -1.36 5.08
N GLY A 29 -11.28 -1.14 4.36
CA GLY A 29 -11.12 -0.02 3.44
C GLY A 29 -11.80 -0.27 2.10
N SER A 30 -11.75 0.78 1.28
CA SER A 30 -12.15 0.81 -0.13
C SER A 30 -11.27 1.80 -0.88
N ALA A 31 -11.40 1.91 -2.19
CA ALA A 31 -10.72 2.94 -3.00
C ALA A 31 -10.96 4.35 -2.43
N ALA A 32 -12.16 4.61 -1.92
CA ALA A 32 -12.57 5.91 -1.35
C ALA A 32 -11.90 6.24 0.00
N SER A 33 -11.20 5.30 0.65
CA SER A 33 -10.50 5.57 1.92
C SER A 33 -9.43 6.66 1.77
N TRP A 34 -8.76 6.73 0.62
CA TRP A 34 -7.74 7.73 0.33
C TRP A 34 -8.32 9.14 0.15
N GLU A 35 -9.49 9.24 -0.47
CA GLU A 35 -10.20 10.51 -0.65
C GLU A 35 -10.83 10.99 0.66
N ARG A 36 -11.55 10.11 1.37
CA ARG A 36 -12.20 10.46 2.65
C ARG A 36 -11.21 10.90 3.73
N SER A 37 -9.98 10.40 3.68
CA SER A 37 -8.90 10.81 4.58
C SER A 37 -8.21 12.10 4.14
N GLY A 38 -8.50 12.65 2.96
CA GLY A 38 -7.85 13.85 2.43
C GLY A 38 -6.47 13.62 1.81
N VAL A 39 -5.96 12.37 1.80
CA VAL A 39 -4.65 12.05 1.24
C VAL A 39 -4.55 12.42 -0.23
N THR A 40 -5.58 12.13 -1.02
CA THR A 40 -5.59 12.45 -2.46
C THR A 40 -5.58 13.97 -2.72
N SER A 41 -6.17 14.77 -1.84
CA SER A 41 -6.14 16.24 -1.95
C SER A 41 -4.72 16.78 -1.79
N LEU A 42 -3.95 16.22 -0.85
CA LEU A 42 -2.57 16.63 -0.60
C LEU A 42 -1.62 16.08 -1.69
N LEU A 43 -1.85 14.87 -2.19
CA LEU A 43 -1.16 14.36 -3.38
C LEU A 43 -1.38 15.26 -4.61
N HIS A 44 -2.62 15.74 -4.81
CA HIS A 44 -2.93 16.69 -5.88
C HIS A 44 -2.17 18.01 -5.74
N GLN A 45 -2.07 18.56 -4.53
CA GLN A 45 -1.23 19.73 -4.26
C GLN A 45 0.26 19.46 -4.50
N GLY A 46 0.71 18.22 -4.25
CA GLY A 46 2.04 17.72 -4.56
C GLY A 46 2.27 17.37 -6.05
N GLY A 47 1.33 17.73 -6.95
CA GLY A 47 1.47 17.54 -8.39
C GLY A 47 1.01 16.17 -8.92
N TRP A 48 0.49 15.28 -8.08
CA TRP A 48 0.01 13.96 -8.49
C TRP A 48 -1.47 13.99 -8.86
N GLN A 49 -1.82 13.57 -10.07
CA GLN A 49 -3.20 13.65 -10.57
C GLN A 49 -3.95 12.32 -10.49
N ALA A 50 -5.23 12.35 -10.14
CA ALA A 50 -6.07 11.16 -10.11
C ALA A 50 -6.36 10.67 -11.54
N ALA A 51 -5.84 9.49 -11.91
CA ALA A 51 -5.99 8.91 -13.23
C ALA A 51 -7.11 7.87 -13.34
N GLY A 52 -7.56 7.31 -12.22
CA GLY A 52 -8.70 6.40 -12.20
C GLY A 52 -8.81 5.53 -10.95
N ILE A 53 -9.81 4.65 -10.99
CA ILE A 53 -10.04 3.63 -9.96
C ILE A 53 -9.90 2.25 -10.61
N GLY A 54 -9.01 1.41 -10.07
CA GLY A 54 -8.90 0.01 -10.46
C GLY A 54 -9.96 -0.84 -9.74
N THR A 55 -10.76 -1.58 -10.49
CA THR A 55 -11.77 -2.49 -9.93
C THR A 55 -11.58 -3.89 -10.52
N ALA A 56 -12.19 -4.91 -9.89
CA ALA A 56 -12.19 -6.27 -10.45
C ALA A 56 -12.86 -6.36 -11.83
N ARG A 57 -13.63 -5.34 -12.25
CA ARG A 57 -14.29 -5.26 -13.55
C ARG A 57 -13.50 -4.45 -14.59
N GLY A 58 -12.37 -3.86 -14.21
CA GLY A 58 -11.54 -3.00 -15.06
C GLY A 58 -11.31 -1.61 -14.45
N LEU A 59 -10.73 -0.72 -15.26
CA LEU A 59 -10.39 0.64 -14.86
C LEU A 59 -11.55 1.61 -15.11
N LEU A 60 -11.89 2.39 -14.08
CA LEU A 60 -12.77 3.54 -14.20
C LEU A 60 -11.88 4.79 -14.39
N PRO A 61 -11.82 5.40 -15.58
CA PRO A 61 -10.92 6.52 -15.84
C PRO A 61 -11.37 7.80 -15.15
N LEU A 62 -10.41 8.63 -14.76
CA LEU A 62 -10.61 10.02 -14.31
C LEU A 62 -9.78 10.96 -15.19
N SER A 63 -10.05 12.27 -15.12
CA SER A 63 -9.48 13.28 -16.02
C SER A 63 -7.94 13.40 -15.95
N GLY A 64 -7.30 12.95 -14.87
CA GLY A 64 -5.86 13.03 -14.69
C GLY A 64 -5.04 11.94 -15.37
N SER A 65 -5.61 11.14 -16.30
CA SER A 65 -4.89 10.00 -16.90
C SER A 65 -3.68 10.40 -17.75
N GLU A 66 -3.68 11.61 -18.29
CA GLU A 66 -2.60 12.13 -19.15
C GLU A 66 -1.57 12.98 -18.40
N ALA A 67 -1.69 13.11 -17.07
CA ALA A 67 -0.71 13.86 -16.28
C ALA A 67 0.65 13.16 -16.25
N GLU A 68 1.73 13.88 -16.00
CA GLU A 68 3.06 13.28 -15.84
C GLU A 68 3.12 12.38 -14.61
N ASN A 69 2.77 12.92 -13.43
CA ASN A 69 2.67 12.14 -12.20
C ASN A 69 1.21 11.86 -11.91
N LYS A 70 0.86 10.58 -11.79
CA LYS A 70 -0.54 10.16 -11.69
C LYS A 70 -0.72 9.04 -10.69
N PHE A 71 -1.92 8.95 -10.13
CA PHE A 71 -2.25 7.87 -9.21
C PHE A 71 -3.58 7.20 -9.53
N TYR A 72 -3.63 5.91 -9.21
CA TYR A 72 -4.83 5.09 -9.18
C TYR A 72 -5.13 4.67 -7.75
N THR A 73 -6.38 4.69 -7.35
CA THR A 73 -6.84 3.95 -6.17
C THR A 73 -7.40 2.59 -6.62
N VAL A 74 -7.24 1.54 -5.83
CA VAL A 74 -7.83 0.22 -6.17
C VAL A 74 -8.97 -0.14 -5.21
N GLU A 75 -9.97 -0.84 -5.72
CA GLU A 75 -11.08 -1.41 -4.95
C GLU A 75 -10.86 -2.92 -4.81
N LEU A 76 -10.50 -3.36 -3.61
CA LEU A 76 -10.24 -4.77 -3.28
C LEU A 76 -11.27 -5.30 -2.30
N PRO A 77 -11.59 -6.61 -2.32
CA PRO A 77 -12.42 -7.23 -1.30
C PRO A 77 -11.63 -7.30 0.01
N SER A 78 -11.69 -6.23 0.82
CA SER A 78 -10.80 -6.01 1.97
C SER A 78 -10.88 -7.07 3.07
N ILE A 79 -11.97 -7.85 3.10
CA ILE A 79 -12.18 -8.97 4.03
C ILE A 79 -11.70 -10.33 3.51
N ALA A 80 -11.37 -10.43 2.22
CA ALA A 80 -10.90 -11.69 1.62
C ALA A 80 -9.43 -11.98 2.01
N PRO A 81 -8.97 -13.25 1.97
CA PRO A 81 -7.57 -13.59 2.23
C PRO A 81 -6.57 -12.74 1.43
N ILE A 82 -5.41 -12.45 2.01
CA ILE A 82 -4.36 -11.58 1.44
C ILE A 82 -3.92 -12.09 0.07
N ALA A 83 -3.72 -13.40 -0.09
CA ALA A 83 -3.34 -14.00 -1.37
C ALA A 83 -4.42 -13.82 -2.46
N THR A 84 -5.71 -13.78 -2.07
CA THR A 84 -6.82 -13.51 -2.99
C THR A 84 -6.82 -12.05 -3.41
N GLN A 85 -6.68 -11.12 -2.45
CA GLN A 85 -6.56 -9.70 -2.74
C GLN A 85 -5.35 -9.41 -3.64
N ALA A 86 -4.20 -10.03 -3.37
CA ALA A 86 -2.97 -9.83 -4.15
C ALA A 86 -3.13 -10.27 -5.61
N ARG A 87 -3.79 -11.41 -5.87
CA ARG A 87 -4.07 -11.87 -7.23
C ARG A 87 -4.99 -10.92 -7.99
N ILE A 88 -6.03 -10.40 -7.32
CA ILE A 88 -6.93 -9.41 -7.91
C ILE A 88 -6.15 -8.12 -8.21
N LEU A 89 -5.31 -7.67 -7.28
CA LEU A 89 -4.44 -6.52 -7.46
C LEU A 89 -3.52 -6.71 -8.67
N SER A 90 -2.83 -7.85 -8.82
CA SER A 90 -1.98 -8.12 -10.00
C SER A 90 -2.73 -7.96 -11.33
N GLY A 91 -4.00 -8.41 -11.40
CA GLY A 91 -4.85 -8.19 -12.58
C GLY A 91 -5.12 -6.70 -12.86
N MET A 92 -5.38 -5.91 -11.81
CA MET A 92 -5.55 -4.46 -11.93
C MET A 92 -4.25 -3.76 -12.34
N LEU A 93 -3.11 -4.13 -11.75
CA LEU A 93 -1.80 -3.58 -12.10
C LEU A 93 -1.47 -3.83 -13.57
N ASN A 94 -1.76 -5.03 -14.09
CA ASN A 94 -1.59 -5.34 -15.50
C ASN A 94 -2.46 -4.43 -16.40
N GLY A 95 -3.71 -4.18 -16.02
CA GLY A 95 -4.57 -3.25 -16.75
C GLY A 95 -4.04 -1.81 -16.73
N ILE A 96 -3.50 -1.35 -15.60
CA ILE A 96 -2.88 -0.02 -15.46
C ILE A 96 -1.63 0.09 -16.35
N LEU A 97 -0.74 -0.91 -16.30
CA LEU A 97 0.49 -0.93 -17.10
C LEU A 97 0.23 -1.03 -18.61
N GLN A 98 -0.87 -1.66 -19.03
CA GLN A 98 -1.29 -1.65 -20.44
C GLN A 98 -1.72 -0.25 -20.90
N LYS A 99 -2.30 0.56 -20.02
CA LYS A 99 -2.68 1.95 -20.32
C LYS A 99 -1.47 2.90 -20.30
N HIS A 100 -0.46 2.60 -19.49
CA HIS A 100 0.74 3.42 -19.30
C HIS A 100 2.02 2.64 -19.66
N PRO A 101 2.20 2.25 -20.94
CA PRO A 101 3.32 1.42 -21.33
C PRO A 101 4.66 2.14 -21.17
N GLY A 102 5.56 1.56 -20.36
CA GLY A 102 6.93 2.04 -20.18
C GLY A 102 7.11 3.04 -19.03
N GLU A 103 6.02 3.38 -18.33
CA GLU A 103 5.99 4.19 -17.12
C GLU A 103 6.33 3.35 -15.89
N SER A 104 7.04 3.94 -14.94
CA SER A 104 7.41 3.26 -13.71
C SER A 104 6.22 3.22 -12.74
N LEU A 105 6.09 2.13 -12.00
CA LEU A 105 4.97 1.90 -11.09
C LEU A 105 5.45 1.95 -9.63
N VAL A 106 4.79 2.76 -8.82
CA VAL A 106 4.99 2.79 -7.37
C VAL A 106 3.76 2.23 -6.67
N LEU A 107 3.93 1.20 -5.85
CA LEU A 107 2.85 0.69 -5.01
C LEU A 107 2.87 1.41 -3.67
N VAL A 108 1.70 1.89 -3.23
CA VAL A 108 1.53 2.51 -1.92
C VAL A 108 0.44 1.76 -1.18
N GLY A 109 0.77 1.07 -0.09
CA GLY A 109 -0.19 0.28 0.67
C GLY A 109 -0.36 0.77 2.10
N HIS A 110 -1.60 0.90 2.54
CA HIS A 110 -1.92 1.21 3.94
C HIS A 110 -2.38 -0.04 4.68
N SER A 111 -1.89 -0.25 5.91
CA SER A 111 -2.31 -1.34 6.78
C SER A 111 -2.21 -2.71 6.06
N ALA A 112 -3.26 -3.52 6.06
CA ALA A 112 -3.29 -4.79 5.32
C ALA A 112 -2.97 -4.62 3.82
N GLY A 113 -3.28 -3.46 3.22
CA GLY A 113 -3.01 -3.14 1.82
C GLY A 113 -1.52 -3.13 1.49
N GLY A 114 -0.65 -2.76 2.44
CA GLY A 114 0.81 -2.86 2.26
C GLY A 114 1.29 -4.32 2.23
N VAL A 115 0.65 -5.21 2.99
CA VAL A 115 0.93 -6.66 2.91
C VAL A 115 0.43 -7.22 1.57
N VAL A 116 -0.76 -6.81 1.12
CA VAL A 116 -1.32 -7.18 -0.20
C VAL A 116 -0.39 -6.72 -1.34
N ALA A 117 0.04 -5.47 -1.33
CA ALA A 117 0.95 -4.92 -2.34
C ALA A 117 2.28 -5.67 -2.37
N ARG A 118 2.87 -5.96 -1.20
CA ARG A 118 4.09 -6.76 -1.11
C ARG A 118 3.89 -8.19 -1.61
N MET A 119 2.78 -8.81 -1.24
CA MET A 119 2.43 -10.14 -1.73
C MET A 119 2.32 -10.15 -3.25
N ALA A 120 1.70 -9.15 -3.87
CA ALA A 120 1.61 -9.03 -5.32
C ALA A 120 3.00 -8.90 -5.99
N LEU A 121 3.93 -8.14 -5.39
CA LEU A 121 5.31 -8.04 -5.87
C LEU A 121 6.06 -9.38 -5.80
N VAL A 122 5.89 -10.13 -4.70
CA VAL A 122 6.56 -11.41 -4.48
C VAL A 122 5.97 -12.54 -5.33
N MET A 123 4.63 -12.58 -5.47
CA MET A 123 3.93 -13.61 -6.27
C MET A 123 4.16 -13.46 -7.78
N GLY A 124 4.60 -12.28 -8.23
CA GLY A 124 5.18 -12.10 -9.54
C GLY A 124 4.45 -11.12 -10.46
N GLU A 125 5.27 -10.58 -11.36
CA GLU A 125 4.93 -9.85 -12.59
C GLU A 125 4.45 -8.40 -12.45
N VAL A 126 5.20 -7.61 -11.68
CA VAL A 126 5.15 -6.14 -11.80
C VAL A 126 6.49 -5.64 -12.36
N PRO A 127 6.83 -5.91 -13.64
CA PRO A 127 8.16 -5.65 -14.19
C PRO A 127 8.57 -4.17 -14.21
N GLN A 128 7.57 -3.28 -14.12
CA GLN A 128 7.77 -1.84 -14.08
C GLN A 128 7.74 -1.28 -12.65
N ALA A 129 7.66 -2.14 -11.62
CA ALA A 129 7.72 -1.69 -10.23
C ALA A 129 9.06 -0.98 -9.95
N LYS A 130 8.95 0.25 -9.47
CA LYS A 130 10.07 1.11 -9.04
C LYS A 130 10.20 1.11 -7.52
N ALA A 131 9.06 1.09 -6.81
CA ALA A 131 9.06 1.12 -5.35
C ALA A 131 7.80 0.50 -4.71
N LEU A 132 7.95 0.09 -3.44
CA LEU A 132 6.87 -0.21 -2.51
C LEU A 132 6.97 0.72 -1.29
N VAL A 133 5.94 1.55 -1.09
CA VAL A 133 5.76 2.37 0.10
C VAL A 133 4.65 1.76 0.96
N THR A 134 4.90 1.54 2.24
CA THR A 134 3.89 1.00 3.16
C THR A 134 3.65 1.94 4.32
N ILE A 135 2.38 2.13 4.70
CA ILE A 135 1.97 2.99 5.80
C ILE A 135 1.33 2.10 6.87
N ALA A 136 1.93 2.04 8.05
CA ALA A 136 1.40 1.30 9.19
C ALA A 136 1.02 -0.16 8.90
N SER A 137 1.79 -0.85 8.07
CA SER A 137 1.42 -2.19 7.56
C SER A 137 1.92 -3.33 8.45
N PRO A 138 1.10 -4.33 8.83
CA PRO A 138 1.48 -5.40 9.75
C PRO A 138 2.31 -6.50 9.07
N HIS A 139 3.54 -6.18 8.68
CA HIS A 139 4.44 -7.07 7.95
C HIS A 139 4.95 -8.29 8.72
N LEU A 140 4.92 -8.26 10.04
CA LEU A 140 5.21 -9.37 10.97
C LEU A 140 3.95 -9.78 11.77
N GLY A 141 2.79 -9.26 11.37
CA GLY A 141 1.48 -9.54 11.94
C GLY A 141 1.13 -8.66 13.13
N THR A 142 -0.11 -8.80 13.60
CA THR A 142 -0.61 -8.05 14.75
C THR A 142 -1.37 -8.94 15.72
N GLY A 143 -1.16 -8.72 17.02
CA GLY A 143 -1.97 -9.36 18.07
C GLY A 143 -3.45 -8.99 17.99
N ARG A 144 -3.82 -7.87 17.34
CA ARG A 144 -5.22 -7.51 17.12
C ARG A 144 -5.95 -8.49 16.21
N ALA A 145 -5.27 -9.08 15.24
CA ALA A 145 -5.87 -10.08 14.38
C ALA A 145 -6.23 -11.35 15.16
N VAL A 146 -5.38 -11.74 16.11
CA VAL A 146 -5.66 -12.86 17.04
C VAL A 146 -6.86 -12.53 17.92
N GLN A 147 -6.89 -11.34 18.53
CA GLN A 147 -8.02 -10.90 19.35
C GLN A 147 -9.34 -10.93 18.57
N ALA A 148 -9.34 -10.47 17.31
CA ALA A 148 -10.52 -10.49 16.46
C ALA A 148 -10.97 -11.92 16.09
N LEU A 149 -10.05 -12.87 15.97
CA LEU A 149 -10.38 -14.29 15.76
C LEU A 149 -10.94 -14.93 17.05
N ASP A 150 -10.41 -14.57 18.21
CA ASP A 150 -10.89 -15.09 19.50
C ASP A 150 -12.27 -14.51 19.88
N GLU A 151 -12.61 -13.31 19.40
CA GLU A 151 -13.93 -12.66 19.59
C GLU A 151 -15.10 -13.41 18.92
N THR A 152 -14.86 -14.47 18.14
CA THR A 152 -15.94 -15.32 17.63
C THR A 152 -16.53 -16.27 18.68
N ASP A 153 -15.95 -16.34 19.88
CA ASP A 153 -16.35 -17.30 20.93
C ASP A 153 -16.96 -16.69 22.22
N ASP A 154 -16.92 -15.37 22.51
CA ASP A 154 -17.58 -14.80 23.71
C ASP A 154 -17.80 -13.26 23.71
N VAL A 155 -18.73 -12.79 24.56
CA VAL A 155 -19.32 -11.42 24.58
C VAL A 155 -18.56 -10.44 25.52
N PHE A 156 -17.97 -9.34 24.98
CA PHE A 156 -17.46 -8.04 25.57
C PHE A 156 -15.91 -7.80 25.60
N PRO A 157 -15.40 -6.54 25.50
CA PRO A 157 -16.06 -5.24 25.32
C PRO A 157 -15.78 -4.53 23.96
N ILE A 158 -16.90 -4.17 23.33
CA ILE A 158 -17.14 -3.69 21.97
C ILE A 158 -16.69 -2.23 21.68
N SER A 159 -15.55 -1.73 22.18
CA SER A 159 -15.26 -0.28 22.04
C SER A 159 -14.40 0.12 20.84
N MET A 160 -13.54 -0.75 20.30
CA MET A 160 -12.64 -0.41 19.18
C MET A 160 -13.09 -1.03 17.85
N VAL A 161 -13.74 -2.18 17.89
CA VAL A 161 -14.48 -2.76 16.76
C VAL A 161 -15.64 -1.83 16.35
N LYS A 162 -16.27 -1.12 17.28
CA LYS A 162 -17.31 -0.13 16.96
C LYS A 162 -16.86 1.04 16.07
N SER A 163 -15.58 1.42 16.06
CA SER A 163 -15.10 2.53 15.22
C SER A 163 -14.79 2.11 13.78
N PHE A 164 -14.60 0.81 13.51
CA PHE A 164 -14.34 0.27 12.17
C PHE A 164 -15.53 -0.48 11.58
N PHE A 165 -16.40 -1.05 12.42
CA PHE A 165 -17.49 -1.93 12.01
C PHE A 165 -18.84 -1.20 12.20
N VAL A 166 -19.46 -0.81 11.09
CA VAL A 166 -20.88 -0.42 11.04
C VAL A 166 -21.65 -1.59 10.45
N GLY A 167 -22.31 -2.38 11.31
CA GLY A 167 -23.04 -3.60 10.91
C GLY A 167 -23.04 -4.64 12.02
N ASP A 168 -23.59 -5.82 11.74
CA ASP A 168 -23.46 -6.98 12.62
C ASP A 168 -21.99 -7.44 12.62
N ILE A 169 -21.28 -7.07 13.69
CA ILE A 169 -19.85 -7.34 13.90
C ILE A 169 -19.54 -8.83 13.68
N TYR A 170 -20.46 -9.71 14.06
CA TYR A 170 -20.28 -11.16 13.94
C TYR A 170 -20.14 -11.60 12.48
N ASP A 171 -21.03 -11.15 11.60
CA ASP A 171 -20.99 -11.52 10.17
C ASP A 171 -19.73 -10.98 9.49
N VAL A 172 -19.32 -9.74 9.81
CA VAL A 172 -18.11 -9.16 9.23
C VAL A 172 -16.87 -9.92 9.68
N VAL A 173 -16.74 -10.26 10.97
CA VAL A 173 -15.59 -11.02 11.48
C VAL A 173 -15.56 -12.43 10.89
N ARG A 174 -16.71 -13.13 10.85
CA ARG A 174 -16.84 -14.46 10.23
C ARG A 174 -16.40 -14.44 8.78
N ASP A 175 -16.88 -13.46 8.00
CA ASP A 175 -16.55 -13.34 6.59
C ASP A 175 -15.10 -12.84 6.38
N SER A 176 -14.48 -12.27 7.43
CA SER A 176 -13.08 -11.82 7.47
C SER A 176 -12.10 -12.86 8.00
N TRP A 177 -12.54 -14.06 8.39
CA TRP A 177 -11.70 -15.07 9.04
C TRP A 177 -10.37 -15.29 8.30
N GLY A 178 -10.43 -15.40 6.97
CA GLY A 178 -9.24 -15.64 6.15
C GLY A 178 -8.22 -14.50 6.21
N VAL A 179 -8.65 -13.24 6.11
CA VAL A 179 -7.71 -12.10 6.18
C VAL A 179 -7.18 -11.90 7.59
N LEU A 180 -8.01 -12.13 8.62
CA LEU A 180 -7.57 -12.02 10.01
C LEU A 180 -6.50 -13.08 10.30
N LEU A 181 -6.72 -14.33 9.87
CA LEU A 181 -5.72 -15.40 9.98
C LEU A 181 -4.40 -15.03 9.28
N ASP A 182 -4.47 -14.49 8.06
CA ASP A 182 -3.31 -14.07 7.29
C ASP A 182 -2.51 -12.93 7.95
N LEU A 183 -3.13 -12.13 8.82
CA LEU A 183 -2.52 -10.99 9.51
C LEU A 183 -2.07 -11.29 10.96
N THR A 184 -2.21 -12.54 11.41
CA THR A 184 -1.69 -12.99 12.71
C THR A 184 -0.16 -12.93 12.76
N PRO A 185 0.47 -12.83 13.96
CA PRO A 185 1.92 -12.83 14.09
C PRO A 185 2.58 -14.02 13.42
N GLU A 186 3.71 -13.79 12.74
CA GLU A 186 4.35 -14.82 11.94
C GLU A 186 4.82 -16.03 12.77
N HIS A 187 4.49 -17.22 12.29
CA HIS A 187 4.94 -18.51 12.80
C HIS A 187 4.98 -19.54 11.67
N PRO A 188 5.76 -20.64 11.77
CA PRO A 188 5.81 -21.66 10.73
C PRO A 188 4.41 -22.13 10.30
N GLY A 189 4.10 -22.02 9.01
CA GLY A 189 2.79 -22.34 8.44
C GLY A 189 1.86 -21.13 8.20
N SER A 190 2.14 -19.97 8.80
CA SER A 190 1.40 -18.73 8.51
C SER A 190 1.81 -18.09 7.17
N LEU A 191 0.90 -17.28 6.59
CA LEU A 191 1.16 -16.55 5.35
C LEU A 191 2.36 -15.59 5.49
N LEU A 192 2.41 -14.81 6.59
CA LEU A 192 3.50 -13.85 6.80
C LEU A 192 4.85 -14.55 6.97
N PHE A 193 4.88 -15.70 7.66
CA PHE A 193 6.11 -16.47 7.79
C PHE A 193 6.65 -16.93 6.42
N TRP A 194 5.75 -17.38 5.53
CA TRP A 194 6.12 -17.73 4.16
C TRP A 194 6.59 -16.50 3.39
N LEU A 195 5.82 -15.41 3.41
CA LEU A 195 6.09 -14.19 2.65
C LEU A 195 7.45 -13.56 3.04
N ASN A 196 7.74 -13.48 4.34
CA ASN A 196 8.97 -12.89 4.87
C ASN A 196 10.25 -13.70 4.55
N ARG A 197 10.11 -14.87 3.92
CA ARG A 197 11.22 -15.74 3.50
C ARG A 197 11.37 -15.86 1.99
N GLN A 198 10.48 -15.25 1.22
CA GLN A 198 10.59 -15.28 -0.24
C GLN A 198 11.64 -14.28 -0.72
N PRO A 199 12.29 -14.53 -1.87
CA PRO A 199 13.00 -13.50 -2.60
C PRO A 199 12.06 -12.32 -2.89
N HIS A 200 12.49 -11.12 -2.55
CA HIS A 200 11.77 -9.89 -2.86
C HIS A 200 12.44 -9.21 -4.06
N PRO A 201 11.68 -8.59 -4.98
CA PRO A 201 12.27 -7.90 -6.14
C PRO A 201 13.17 -6.72 -5.71
N GLU A 202 14.18 -6.43 -6.52
CA GLU A 202 15.09 -5.29 -6.32
C GLU A 202 14.40 -3.98 -6.75
N VAL A 203 13.59 -3.44 -5.84
CA VAL A 203 12.92 -2.14 -5.94
C VAL A 203 13.19 -1.34 -4.68
N GLU A 204 12.88 -0.04 -4.68
CA GLU A 204 12.97 0.77 -3.47
C GLU A 204 11.87 0.37 -2.48
N TYR A 205 12.22 0.21 -1.20
CA TYR A 205 11.26 -0.09 -0.14
C TYR A 205 11.23 1.05 0.89
N VAL A 206 10.04 1.53 1.21
CA VAL A 206 9.84 2.56 2.23
C VAL A 206 8.79 2.11 3.24
N SER A 207 9.12 2.17 4.52
CA SER A 207 8.19 1.94 5.63
C SER A 207 7.88 3.26 6.33
N VAL A 208 6.64 3.72 6.23
CA VAL A 208 6.09 4.80 7.04
C VAL A 208 5.53 4.20 8.33
N ILE A 209 6.31 4.34 9.39
CA ILE A 209 6.09 3.73 10.70
C ILE A 209 5.39 4.73 11.62
N ARG A 210 4.39 4.24 12.36
CA ARG A 210 3.64 4.96 13.38
C ARG A 210 4.06 4.44 14.75
N PRO A 211 5.07 5.08 15.40
CA PRO A 211 5.57 4.61 16.68
C PRO A 211 4.58 4.77 17.83
N GLY A 212 3.53 5.58 17.65
CA GLY A 212 2.63 5.98 18.71
C GLY A 212 3.34 6.78 19.82
N PRO A 213 2.63 7.15 20.91
CA PRO A 213 3.18 8.02 21.95
C PRO A 213 4.36 7.41 22.73
N VAL A 214 4.44 6.08 22.80
CA VAL A 214 5.43 5.35 23.61
C VAL A 214 6.43 4.55 22.77
N GLY A 215 6.43 4.74 21.44
CA GLY A 215 7.39 4.05 20.55
C GLY A 215 7.04 2.61 20.19
N MET A 216 5.91 2.07 20.67
CA MET A 216 5.57 0.66 20.54
C MET A 216 4.73 0.34 19.30
N GLY A 217 4.18 1.34 18.61
CA GLY A 217 3.26 1.17 17.49
C GLY A 217 2.01 2.04 17.62
N ASP A 218 1.15 1.97 16.61
CA ASP A 218 -0.20 2.53 16.68
C ASP A 218 -1.15 1.57 17.42
N GLU A 219 -2.44 1.92 17.47
CA GLU A 219 -3.45 1.15 18.19
C GLU A 219 -3.74 -0.26 17.61
N VAL A 220 -3.34 -0.49 16.35
CA VAL A 220 -3.59 -1.72 15.58
C VAL A 220 -2.32 -2.54 15.36
N VAL A 221 -1.21 -1.91 14.99
CA VAL A 221 0.00 -2.60 14.51
C VAL A 221 1.21 -2.14 15.31
N PRO A 222 1.97 -3.06 15.92
CA PRO A 222 3.16 -2.70 16.67
C PRO A 222 4.27 -2.19 15.72
N ALA A 223 5.05 -1.19 16.16
CA ALA A 223 6.04 -0.50 15.34
C ALA A 223 7.06 -1.45 14.69
N TYR A 224 7.51 -2.47 15.43
CA TYR A 224 8.42 -3.49 14.89
C TYR A 224 7.81 -4.23 13.70
N SER A 225 6.49 -4.47 13.72
CA SER A 225 5.79 -5.12 12.62
C SER A 225 5.56 -4.18 11.44
N GLN A 226 5.65 -2.86 11.62
CA GLN A 226 5.48 -1.89 10.52
C GLN A 226 6.75 -1.73 9.69
N ASP A 227 7.92 -1.89 10.33
CA ASP A 227 9.22 -1.71 9.70
C ASP A 227 9.65 -2.96 8.93
N MET A 228 9.70 -2.85 7.59
CA MET A 228 10.18 -3.93 6.74
C MET A 228 11.68 -4.26 6.97
N ASN A 229 12.47 -3.42 7.65
CA ASN A 229 13.84 -3.79 8.05
C ASN A 229 13.88 -4.95 9.06
N ASN A 230 12.77 -5.23 9.75
CA ASN A 230 12.68 -6.39 10.62
C ASN A 230 12.42 -7.71 9.86
N ILE A 231 12.27 -7.64 8.54
CA ILE A 231 12.20 -8.82 7.67
C ILE A 231 13.62 -9.21 7.25
N PRO A 232 14.06 -10.46 7.51
CA PRO A 232 15.44 -10.86 7.25
C PRO A 232 15.92 -10.59 5.83
N VAL A 233 15.08 -10.86 4.82
CA VAL A 233 15.43 -10.67 3.40
C VAL A 233 15.42 -9.21 2.95
N LEU A 234 14.80 -8.29 3.69
CA LEU A 234 14.73 -6.85 3.36
C LEU A 234 15.62 -5.97 4.26
N LYS A 235 16.19 -6.55 5.32
CA LYS A 235 16.98 -5.83 6.32
C LYS A 235 18.11 -5.00 5.69
N GLY A 236 18.12 -3.70 6.00
CA GLY A 236 19.11 -2.75 5.49
C GLY A 236 18.82 -2.21 4.08
N ARG A 237 17.73 -2.65 3.44
CA ARG A 237 17.28 -2.20 2.11
C ARG A 237 16.06 -1.28 2.16
N VAL A 238 15.51 -1.01 3.35
CA VAL A 238 14.25 -0.30 3.53
C VAL A 238 14.52 1.06 4.17
N GLN A 239 14.04 2.13 3.53
CA GLN A 239 14.02 3.46 4.12
C GLN A 239 12.89 3.57 5.14
N SER A 240 13.19 4.01 6.36
CA SER A 240 12.20 4.19 7.42
C SER A 240 11.84 5.66 7.58
N ARG A 241 10.55 5.99 7.55
CA ARG A 241 10.00 7.32 7.85
C ARG A 241 9.06 7.21 9.03
N HIS A 242 9.19 8.06 10.03
CA HIS A 242 8.35 7.98 11.23
C HIS A 242 7.30 9.10 11.20
N THR A 243 6.05 8.75 11.50
CA THR A 243 4.94 9.70 11.59
C THR A 243 4.15 9.45 12.87
N THR A 244 3.96 10.48 13.70
CA THR A 244 3.23 10.34 14.96
C THR A 244 1.73 10.57 14.73
N LEU A 245 1.05 9.56 14.18
CA LEU A 245 -0.38 9.56 13.84
C LEU A 245 -1.06 8.29 14.38
N SER A 246 -2.40 8.28 14.46
CA SER A 246 -3.20 7.07 14.72
C SER A 246 -3.13 6.10 13.53
N HIS A 247 -3.74 4.91 13.58
CA HIS A 247 -3.66 3.91 12.50
C HIS A 247 -4.44 4.26 11.23
N SER A 248 -5.50 5.08 11.30
CA SER A 248 -6.25 5.50 10.10
C SER A 248 -5.41 6.41 9.20
N LEU A 249 -5.72 6.43 7.90
CA LEU A 249 -5.14 7.42 6.99
C LEU A 249 -5.53 8.85 7.43
N HIS A 250 -4.61 9.79 7.25
CA HIS A 250 -4.72 11.18 7.62
C HIS A 250 -4.23 12.08 6.47
N PRO A 251 -4.69 13.34 6.31
CA PRO A 251 -4.21 14.22 5.24
C PRO A 251 -2.69 14.35 5.17
N VAL A 252 -2.03 14.36 6.33
CA VAL A 252 -0.56 14.41 6.49
C VAL A 252 0.14 13.24 5.77
N ASP A 253 -0.50 12.07 5.64
CA ASP A 253 0.06 10.97 4.85
C ASP A 253 0.22 11.37 3.37
N GLY A 254 -0.64 12.26 2.84
CA GLY A 254 -0.51 12.77 1.48
C GLY A 254 0.72 13.67 1.28
N GLU A 255 1.07 14.48 2.28
CA GLU A 255 2.30 15.28 2.27
C GLU A 255 3.53 14.38 2.32
N VAL A 256 3.53 13.39 3.24
CA VAL A 256 4.62 12.42 3.39
C VAL A 256 4.79 11.59 2.12
N LEU A 257 3.69 11.17 1.49
CA LEU A 257 3.74 10.45 0.22
C LEU A 257 4.26 11.33 -0.91
N ALA A 258 3.83 12.59 -1.02
CA ALA A 258 4.36 13.49 -2.05
C ALA A 258 5.88 13.69 -1.90
N ASP A 259 6.39 13.85 -0.67
CA ASP A 259 7.83 13.93 -0.38
C ASP A 259 8.55 12.65 -0.81
N ILE A 260 8.08 11.48 -0.36
CA ILE A 260 8.67 10.19 -0.72
C ILE A 260 8.69 10.01 -2.23
N LEU A 261 7.56 10.20 -2.89
CA LEU A 261 7.42 10.00 -4.34
C LEU A 261 8.33 10.95 -5.15
N SER A 262 8.57 12.17 -4.67
CA SER A 262 9.51 13.10 -5.32
C SER A 262 10.99 12.70 -5.20
N SER A 263 11.30 11.81 -4.25
CA SER A 263 12.66 11.36 -3.94
C SER A 263 13.04 10.01 -4.55
N LEU A 264 12.09 9.33 -5.20
CA LEU A 264 12.27 8.05 -5.89
C LEU A 264 12.83 8.26 -7.31
#